data_AF-A0A969EAV4-F1
#
_entry.id   AF-A0A969EAV4-F1
#
_cell.length_a   1.000
_cell.length_b   1.000
_cell.length_c   1.000
_cell.angle_alpha   90.00
_cell.angle_beta   90.00
_cell.angle_gamma   90.00
#
_symmetry.space_group_name_H-M   'P 1'
#
loop_
_entity.id
_entity.type
_entity.pdbx_description
1 polymer ?
#
loop_
_entity_poly.entity_id
_entity_poly.type
_entity_poly.pdbx_seq_one_letter_code
_entity_poly.pdbx_strand_id
1 'polypeptide(L)'
;MSFFQSDDQLQAQGQSILETVWGEFPWLARNEVALTWLVYDPPFITNTGGSISPQTFWQYPIRGFSYRGVECLYPASVIKLFYLVAAHEWLETVMLQASPELERAMKDMIV
;
A
#
# COMPACT_ATOMS: atom_id res chain seq x y z
N MET A 1 -15.17 -12.15 1.49
CA MET A 1 -15.48 -10.71 1.33
C MET A 1 -14.40 -10.11 0.45
N SER A 2 -14.77 -9.30 -0.55
CA SER A 2 -13.78 -8.57 -1.36
C SER A 2 -13.13 -7.50 -0.49
N PHE A 3 -11.81 -7.30 -0.63
CA PHE A 3 -11.06 -6.29 0.12
C PHE A 3 -11.48 -4.85 -0.24
N PHE A 4 -11.92 -4.63 -1.48
CA PHE A 4 -12.40 -3.35 -1.98
C PHE A 4 -13.67 -3.51 -2.83
N GLN A 5 -14.37 -2.41 -3.07
CA GLN A 5 -15.50 -2.29 -3.98
C GLN A 5 -15.01 -1.79 -5.34
N SER A 6 -15.34 -2.50 -6.41
CA SER A 6 -15.02 -2.05 -7.76
C SER A 6 -15.65 -0.70 -8.05
N ASP A 7 -14.88 0.19 -8.64
CA ASP A 7 -15.31 1.54 -9.02
C ASP A 7 -15.18 1.73 -10.53
N ASP A 8 -16.26 2.16 -11.18
CA ASP A 8 -16.34 2.28 -12.65
C ASP A 8 -15.31 3.27 -13.22
N GLN A 9 -15.05 4.36 -12.50
CA GLN A 9 -14.08 5.37 -12.93
C GLN A 9 -12.65 4.81 -12.83
N LEU A 10 -12.30 4.18 -11.72
CA LEU A 10 -11.01 3.53 -11.54
C LEU A 10 -10.82 2.38 -12.53
N GLN A 11 -11.89 1.67 -12.88
CA GLN A 11 -11.85 0.62 -13.88
C GLN A 11 -11.56 1.17 -15.28
N ALA A 12 -12.28 2.20 -15.70
CA ALA A 12 -12.03 2.84 -17.00
C ALA A 12 -10.61 3.42 -17.09
N GLN A 13 -10.15 4.10 -16.03
CA GLN A 13 -8.81 4.68 -15.96
C GLN A 13 -7.72 3.60 -15.92
N GLY A 14 -7.87 2.59 -15.08
CA GLY A 14 -6.92 1.48 -14.95
C GLY A 14 -6.77 0.71 -16.25
N GLN A 15 -7.88 0.44 -16.96
CA GLN A 15 -7.86 -0.19 -18.27
C GLN A 15 -7.15 0.69 -19.31
N SER A 16 -7.45 1.99 -19.34
CA SER A 16 -6.78 2.93 -20.25
C SER A 16 -5.27 3.00 -19.99
N ILE A 17 -4.83 3.02 -18.72
CA ILE A 17 -3.41 3.00 -18.36
C ILE A 17 -2.74 1.73 -18.90
N LEU A 18 -3.35 0.56 -18.68
CA LEU A 18 -2.79 -0.71 -19.15
C LEU A 18 -2.69 -0.75 -20.69
N GLU A 19 -3.69 -0.24 -21.39
CA GLU A 19 -3.68 -0.12 -22.85
C GLU A 19 -2.57 0.81 -23.34
N THR A 20 -2.38 1.98 -22.69
CA THR A 20 -1.27 2.89 -22.99
C THR A 20 0.08 2.23 -22.75
N VAL A 21 0.25 1.52 -21.62
CA VAL A 21 1.47 0.79 -21.28
C VAL A 21 1.80 -0.26 -22.34
N TRP A 22 0.84 -1.05 -22.80
CA TRP A 22 1.10 -2.03 -23.86
C TRP A 22 1.31 -1.40 -25.24
N GLY A 23 0.74 -0.22 -25.48
CA GLY A 23 1.03 0.56 -26.67
C GLY A 23 2.47 1.11 -26.70
N GLU A 24 2.97 1.57 -25.55
CA GLU A 24 4.33 2.12 -25.38
C GLU A 24 5.39 1.02 -25.27
N PHE A 25 5.06 -0.10 -24.64
CA PHE A 25 5.94 -1.25 -24.43
C PHE A 25 5.37 -2.52 -25.08
N PRO A 26 5.37 -2.65 -26.42
CA PRO A 26 4.76 -3.79 -27.12
C PRO A 26 5.37 -5.15 -26.78
N TRP A 27 6.60 -5.18 -26.24
CA TRP A 27 7.28 -6.40 -25.82
C TRP A 27 6.85 -6.88 -24.42
N LEU A 28 6.11 -6.08 -23.67
CA LEU A 28 5.66 -6.41 -22.32
C LEU A 28 4.42 -7.30 -22.39
N ALA A 29 4.54 -8.56 -22.01
CA ALA A 29 3.42 -9.48 -22.08
C ALA A 29 2.34 -9.12 -21.05
N ARG A 30 1.07 -9.36 -21.40
CA ARG A 30 -0.08 -9.04 -20.54
C ARG A 30 -0.01 -9.69 -19.15
N ASN A 31 0.64 -10.84 -19.03
CA ASN A 31 0.81 -11.58 -17.78
C ASN A 31 2.05 -11.15 -16.97
N GLU A 32 2.92 -10.32 -17.53
CA GLU A 32 4.10 -9.75 -16.86
C GLU A 32 3.80 -8.42 -16.12
N VAL A 33 2.54 -7.98 -16.17
CA VAL A 33 2.04 -6.81 -15.46
C VAL A 33 0.88 -7.22 -14.57
N ALA A 34 0.87 -6.71 -13.35
CA ALA A 34 -0.31 -6.67 -12.49
C ALA A 34 -0.44 -5.27 -11.92
N LEU A 35 -1.68 -4.83 -11.70
CA LEU A 35 -1.99 -3.51 -11.18
C LEU A 35 -3.14 -3.64 -10.19
N THR A 36 -2.96 -3.11 -8.98
CA THR A 36 -4.04 -2.93 -8.02
C THR A 36 -4.05 -1.48 -7.60
N TRP A 37 -5.20 -0.83 -7.70
CA TRP A 37 -5.41 0.54 -7.27
C TRP A 37 -6.49 0.57 -6.20
N LEU A 38 -6.13 1.08 -5.03
CA LEU A 38 -7.02 1.28 -3.90
C LEU A 38 -7.12 2.77 -3.60
N VAL A 39 -8.33 3.28 -3.42
CA VAL A 39 -8.60 4.67 -3.06
C VAL A 39 -9.43 4.68 -1.78
N TYR A 40 -8.89 5.33 -0.77
CA TYR A 40 -9.59 5.62 0.48
C TYR A 40 -10.17 7.03 0.37
N ASP A 41 -11.48 7.16 0.54
CA ASP A 41 -12.12 8.48 0.53
C ASP A 41 -12.13 9.09 1.94
N PRO A 42 -12.07 10.43 2.06
CA PRO A 42 -12.26 11.09 3.35
C PRO A 42 -13.62 10.75 3.98
N PRO A 43 -13.70 10.65 5.32
CA PRO A 43 -12.61 10.83 6.28
C PRO A 43 -11.64 9.63 6.29
N PHE A 44 -10.33 9.90 6.25
CA PHE A 44 -9.31 8.85 6.32
C PHE A 44 -9.32 8.22 7.71
N ILE A 45 -9.93 7.05 7.83
CA ILE A 45 -10.06 6.34 9.09
C ILE A 45 -8.69 5.79 9.50
N THR A 46 -8.21 6.18 10.68
CA THR A 46 -6.99 5.63 11.29
C THR A 46 -7.34 4.97 12.61
N ASN A 47 -6.70 3.83 12.92
CA ASN A 47 -6.86 3.16 14.21
C ASN A 47 -5.73 3.53 15.16
N THR A 48 -5.55 4.83 15.42
CA THR A 48 -4.60 5.26 16.46
C THR A 48 -5.25 5.07 17.83
N GLY A 49 -4.57 4.34 18.72
CA GLY A 49 -4.99 4.16 20.11
C GLY A 49 -6.18 3.23 20.34
N GLY A 50 -6.56 2.38 19.38
CA GLY A 50 -7.64 1.38 19.56
C GLY A 50 -9.05 1.97 19.56
N SER A 51 -9.23 3.17 19.00
CA SER A 51 -10.51 3.88 18.96
C SER A 51 -11.59 3.18 18.10
N ILE A 52 -11.16 2.28 17.21
CA ILE A 52 -12.04 1.46 16.37
C ILE A 52 -11.61 -0.01 16.43
N SER A 53 -12.59 -0.91 16.48
CA SER A 53 -12.29 -2.35 16.39
C SER A 53 -11.80 -2.69 14.98
N PRO A 54 -10.93 -3.72 14.81
CA PRO A 54 -10.56 -4.19 13.47
C PRO A 54 -11.78 -4.53 12.60
N GLN A 55 -12.83 -5.12 13.20
CA GLN A 55 -14.06 -5.46 12.49
C GLN A 55 -14.77 -4.20 11.96
N THR A 56 -14.82 -3.13 12.76
CA THR A 56 -15.38 -1.83 12.33
C THR A 56 -14.51 -1.19 11.25
N PHE A 57 -13.18 -1.24 11.37
CA PHE A 57 -12.27 -0.69 10.37
C PHE A 57 -12.48 -1.33 8.98
N TRP A 58 -12.67 -2.65 8.92
CA TRP A 58 -12.89 -3.35 7.65
C TRP A 58 -14.29 -3.16 7.03
N GLN A 59 -15.20 -2.45 7.71
CA GLN A 59 -16.51 -2.10 7.15
C GLN A 59 -16.47 -0.82 6.29
N TYR A 60 -15.45 0.01 6.42
CA TYR A 60 -15.34 1.22 5.62
C TYR A 60 -15.05 0.86 4.16
N PRO A 61 -15.86 1.39 3.20
CA PRO A 61 -15.70 1.04 1.80
C PRO A 61 -14.37 1.60 1.27
N ILE A 62 -13.62 0.75 0.58
CA ILE A 62 -12.44 1.13 -0.19
C ILE A 62 -12.84 1.00 -1.65
N ARG A 63 -12.69 2.06 -2.45
CA ARG A 63 -12.90 1.98 -3.89
C ARG A 63 -11.65 1.39 -4.52
N GLY A 64 -11.80 0.57 -5.55
CA GLY A 64 -10.62 0.01 -6.18
C GLY A 64 -10.83 -0.59 -7.56
N PHE A 65 -9.69 -0.97 -8.11
CA PHE A 65 -9.55 -1.65 -9.38
C PHE A 65 -8.40 -2.65 -9.27
N SER A 66 -8.52 -3.79 -9.95
CA SER A 66 -7.41 -4.73 -10.07
C SER A 66 -7.36 -5.38 -11.45
N TYR A 67 -6.16 -5.43 -12.01
CA TYR A 67 -5.78 -6.27 -13.13
C TYR A 67 -4.73 -7.26 -12.64
N ARG A 68 -5.06 -8.57 -12.70
CA ARG A 68 -4.22 -9.64 -12.14
C ARG A 68 -3.86 -9.43 -10.66
N GLY A 69 -4.81 -8.88 -9.87
CA GLY A 69 -4.60 -8.55 -8.44
C GLY A 69 -4.40 -9.74 -7.51
N VAL A 70 -4.43 -10.98 -8.01
CA VAL A 70 -4.11 -12.19 -7.24
C VAL A 70 -2.62 -12.55 -7.29
N GLU A 71 -1.86 -11.92 -8.19
CA GLU A 71 -0.43 -12.16 -8.34
C GLU A 71 0.35 -11.56 -7.17
N CYS A 72 1.35 -12.27 -6.68
CA CYS A 72 2.27 -11.75 -5.67
C CYS A 72 3.18 -10.70 -6.29
N LEU A 73 3.20 -9.50 -5.72
CA LEU A 73 4.10 -8.43 -6.12
C LEU A 73 5.28 -8.32 -5.15
N TYR A 74 6.48 -8.11 -5.68
CA TYR A 74 7.63 -7.74 -4.86
C TYR A 74 7.38 -6.35 -4.25
N PRO A 75 7.31 -6.19 -2.91
CA PRO A 75 6.90 -4.94 -2.27
C PRO A 75 7.96 -3.82 -2.38
N ALA A 76 9.16 -4.14 -2.87
CA ALA A 76 10.27 -3.19 -2.98
C ALA A 76 10.47 -2.40 -1.68
N SER A 77 10.68 -1.08 -1.78
CA SER A 77 10.92 -0.22 -0.60
C SER A 77 9.69 -0.01 0.29
N VAL A 78 8.49 -0.47 -0.06
CA VAL A 78 7.29 -0.35 0.82
C VAL A 78 7.51 -1.10 2.13
N ILE A 79 8.29 -2.17 2.12
CA ILE A 79 8.61 -2.95 3.33
C ILE A 79 9.25 -2.11 4.43
N LYS A 80 9.96 -1.04 4.05
CA LYS A 80 10.65 -0.15 4.98
C LYS A 80 9.70 0.55 5.96
N LEU A 81 8.46 0.81 5.56
CA LEU A 81 7.46 1.40 6.44
C LEU A 81 7.19 0.51 7.67
N PHE A 82 7.16 -0.82 7.49
CA PHE A 82 6.96 -1.76 8.59
C PHE A 82 8.14 -1.77 9.56
N TYR A 83 9.37 -1.73 9.02
CA TYR A 83 10.57 -1.62 9.85
C TYR A 83 10.66 -0.29 10.58
N LEU A 84 10.25 0.81 9.96
CA LEU A 84 10.22 2.12 10.59
C LEU A 84 9.23 2.14 11.76
N VAL A 85 8.02 1.61 11.56
CA VAL A 85 7.02 1.45 12.64
C VAL A 85 7.57 0.58 13.79
N ALA A 86 8.16 -0.57 13.47
CA ALA A 86 8.75 -1.44 14.49
C ALA A 86 9.90 -0.77 15.25
N ALA A 87 10.78 -0.03 14.54
CA ALA A 87 11.88 0.70 15.16
C ALA A 87 11.37 1.80 16.12
N HIS A 88 10.33 2.55 15.73
CA HIS A 88 9.70 3.52 16.62
C HIS A 88 9.11 2.87 17.86
N GLU A 89 8.32 1.82 17.71
CA GLU A 89 7.76 1.06 18.84
C GLU A 89 8.88 0.57 19.77
N TRP A 90 9.94 -0.02 19.22
CA TRP A 90 11.02 -0.57 20.04
C TRP A 90 11.87 0.48 20.75
N LEU A 91 12.00 1.68 20.17
CA LEU A 91 12.60 2.83 20.86
C LEU A 91 11.71 3.30 22.01
N GLU A 92 10.40 3.39 21.79
CA GLU A 92 9.43 3.80 22.82
C GLU A 92 9.34 2.79 23.98
N THR A 93 9.40 1.48 23.68
CA THR A 93 9.34 0.41 24.68
C THR A 93 10.72 0.00 25.22
N VAL A 94 11.79 0.73 24.88
CA VAL A 94 13.17 0.48 25.33
C VAL A 94 13.71 -0.92 24.96
N MET A 95 13.19 -1.52 23.89
CA MET A 95 13.75 -2.74 23.30
C MET A 95 14.91 -2.45 22.35
N LEU A 96 15.05 -1.20 21.90
CA LEU A 96 16.16 -0.69 21.10
C LEU A 96 16.75 0.55 21.77
N GLN A 97 18.06 0.75 21.65
CA GLN A 97 18.75 1.94 22.15
C GLN A 97 18.98 2.93 21.00
N ALA A 98 18.71 4.21 21.27
CA ALA A 98 19.00 5.28 20.31
C ALA A 98 20.51 5.36 20.03
N SER A 99 20.85 5.64 18.78
CA SER A 99 22.22 5.94 18.37
C SER A 99 22.22 6.85 17.14
N PRO A 100 23.29 7.63 16.91
CA PRO A 100 23.36 8.50 15.74
C PRO A 100 23.17 7.75 14.41
N GLU A 101 23.68 6.52 14.33
CA GLU A 101 23.55 5.70 13.11
C GLU A 101 22.13 5.19 12.90
N LEU A 102 21.43 4.79 13.98
CA LEU A 102 20.04 4.37 13.90
C LEU A 102 19.13 5.55 13.49
N GLU A 103 19.34 6.73 14.08
CA GLU A 103 18.59 7.94 13.75
C GLU A 103 18.79 8.33 12.28
N ARG A 104 20.04 8.29 11.80
CA ARG A 104 20.37 8.51 10.39
C ARG A 104 19.66 7.48 9.50
N ALA A 105 19.76 6.19 9.83
CA ALA A 105 19.16 5.12 9.05
C ALA A 105 17.63 5.24 8.96
N MET A 106 16.95 5.55 10.07
CA MET A 106 15.50 5.75 10.11
C MET A 106 15.06 6.98 9.30
N LYS A 107 15.80 8.09 9.39
CA LYS A 107 15.55 9.30 8.61
C LYS A 107 15.72 9.08 7.11
N ASP A 108 16.76 8.36 6.72
CA ASP A 108 17.09 8.08 5.31
C ASP A 108 16.28 6.89 4.75
N MET A 109 15.41 6.26 5.56
CA MET A 109 14.73 5.03 5.17
C MET A 109 13.63 5.26 4.13
N ILE A 110 12.93 6.38 4.23
CA ILE A 110 11.87 6.81 3.31
C ILE A 110 12.36 8.07 2.59
N VAL A 111 12.85 7.89 1.34
CA VAL A 111 13.33 8.95 0.44
C VAL A 111 12.50 8.91 -0.83
#